data_AF-A0AAD8F3K8-F1
#
_entry.id   AF-A0AAD8F3K8-F1
#
_cell.length_a   1.000
_cell.length_b   1.000
_cell.length_c   1.000
_cell.angle_alpha   90.00
_cell.angle_beta   90.00
_cell.angle_gamma   90.00
#
_symmetry.space_group_name_H-M   'P 1'
#
loop_
_entity.id
_entity.type
_entity.pdbx_description
1 polymer ?
#
loop_
_entity_poly.entity_id
_entity_poly.type
_entity_poly.pdbx_seq_one_letter_code
_entity_poly.pdbx_strand_id
1 'polypeptide(L)'
;FADLFARRSKQCILILLALSSACFILFTLMLIDSLAFTRALLYTSTIGGVTFLNCAVPLLYELGCELAFPTSEGAANGVLTLLNNIGGIIFLAVFSFPDVGSMWMNWVAIGSVTVSIPLIALVKGRFQRLEVDERIHKVTEQQVDVVEENKTIQNKQ
;
A
#
# COMPACT_ATOMS: atom_id res chain seq x y z
N PHE A 1 -3.98 -10.47 -16.66
CA PHE A 1 -5.03 -10.22 -15.63
C PHE A 1 -4.43 -9.78 -14.29
N ALA A 2 -3.38 -10.47 -13.80
CA ALA A 2 -2.66 -10.06 -12.58
C ALA A 2 -2.11 -8.62 -12.67
N ASP A 3 -1.57 -8.21 -13.81
CA ASP A 3 -0.98 -6.87 -14.02
C ASP A 3 -2.00 -5.73 -13.86
N LEU A 4 -3.24 -5.97 -14.30
CA LEU A 4 -4.31 -5.00 -14.19
C LEU A 4 -4.81 -4.92 -12.74
N PHE A 5 -4.90 -6.07 -12.07
CA PHE A 5 -5.36 -6.16 -10.68
C PHE A 5 -4.39 -5.44 -9.73
N ALA A 6 -3.08 -5.70 -9.85
CA ALA A 6 -2.05 -5.09 -9.02
C ALA A 6 -1.90 -3.57 -9.25
N ARG A 7 -2.05 -3.12 -10.50
CA ARG A 7 -2.06 -1.69 -10.81
C ARG A 7 -3.31 -0.99 -10.28
N ARG A 8 -4.47 -1.66 -10.30
CA ARG A 8 -5.73 -1.13 -9.79
C ARG A 8 -5.78 -1.13 -8.26
N SER A 9 -5.27 -2.16 -7.60
CA SER A 9 -5.17 -2.20 -6.12
C SER A 9 -4.33 -1.05 -5.59
N LYS A 10 -3.16 -0.78 -6.19
CA LYS A 10 -2.35 0.41 -5.86
C LYS A 10 -3.12 1.72 -6.02
N GLN A 11 -3.87 1.89 -7.12
CA GLN A 11 -4.68 3.09 -7.32
C GLN A 11 -5.81 3.21 -6.30
N CYS A 12 -6.50 2.12 -5.97
CA CYS A 12 -7.52 2.10 -4.93
C CYS A 12 -6.95 2.49 -3.56
N ILE A 13 -5.78 1.95 -3.19
CA ILE A 13 -5.09 2.29 -1.94
C ILE A 13 -4.75 3.79 -1.89
N LEU A 14 -4.20 4.34 -2.97
CA LEU A 14 -3.87 5.76 -3.04
C LEU A 14 -5.10 6.65 -2.91
N ILE A 15 -6.23 6.28 -3.54
CA ILE A 15 -7.49 7.02 -3.42
C ILE A 15 -8.04 6.94 -1.99
N LEU A 16 -8.03 5.76 -1.38
CA LEU A 16 -8.49 5.55 -0.01
C LEU A 16 -7.64 6.33 1.01
N LEU A 17 -6.31 6.32 0.86
CA LEU A 17 -5.40 7.08 1.71
C LEU A 17 -5.53 8.59 1.48
N ALA A 18 -5.73 9.04 0.25
CA ALA A 18 -5.98 10.45 -0.04
C ALA A 18 -7.29 10.92 0.62
N LEU A 19 -8.37 10.14 0.50
CA LEU A 19 -9.65 10.44 1.11
C LEU A 19 -9.56 10.42 2.64
N SER A 20 -8.88 9.43 3.21
CA SER A 20 -8.61 9.35 4.65
C SER A 20 -7.81 10.56 5.14
N SER A 21 -6.76 10.96 4.41
CA SER A 21 -5.95 12.14 4.74
C SER A 21 -6.78 13.43 4.73
N ALA A 22 -7.67 13.60 3.75
CA ALA A 22 -8.56 14.74 3.68
C ALA A 22 -9.50 14.78 4.89
N CYS A 23 -10.06 13.63 5.29
CA CYS A 23 -10.89 13.53 6.49
C CYS A 23 -10.13 13.89 7.78
N PHE A 24 -8.88 13.45 7.94
CA PHE A 24 -8.05 13.79 9.10
C PHE A 24 -7.58 15.24 9.11
N ILE A 25 -7.31 15.84 7.95
CA ILE A 25 -7.03 17.26 7.81
C ILE A 25 -8.26 18.07 8.20
N LEU A 26 -9.46 17.69 7.72
CA LEU A 26 -10.72 18.35 8.11
C LEU A 26 -10.96 18.25 9.62
N PHE A 27 -10.72 17.09 10.23
CA PHE A 27 -10.79 16.89 11.68
C PHE A 27 -9.82 17.83 12.44
N THR A 28 -8.57 17.92 11.99
CA THR A 28 -7.55 18.77 12.64
C THR A 28 -7.85 20.25 12.45
N LEU A 29 -8.36 20.65 11.28
CA LEU A 29 -8.72 22.03 11.01
C LEU A 29 -9.92 22.50 11.87
N MET A 30 -10.85 21.58 12.17
CA MET A 30 -11.92 21.82 13.14
C MET A 30 -11.40 21.98 14.58
N LEU A 31 -10.32 21.28 14.94
CA LEU A 31 -9.69 21.39 16.27
C LEU A 31 -8.90 22.69 16.47
N ILE A 32 -8.48 23.35 15.39
CA ILE A 32 -7.76 24.64 15.41
C ILE A 32 -8.75 25.84 15.39
N ASP A 33 -10.04 25.60 15.60
CA ASP A 33 -11.12 26.62 15.63
C ASP A 33 -11.26 27.43 14.31
N SER A 34 -10.70 26.94 13.21
CA SER A 34 -10.75 27.62 11.91
C SER A 34 -12.07 27.40 11.14
N LEU A 35 -12.93 26.49 11.60
CA LEU A 35 -14.16 26.03 10.92
C LEU A 35 -15.29 25.83 11.93
N ALA A 36 -16.55 26.09 11.53
CA ALA A 36 -17.71 26.01 12.42
C ALA A 36 -17.86 24.62 13.07
N PHE A 37 -17.58 24.55 14.36
CA PHE A 37 -17.61 23.32 15.15
C PHE A 37 -19.02 22.74 15.20
N THR A 38 -19.25 21.68 14.42
CA THR A 38 -20.51 20.93 14.43
C THR A 38 -20.23 19.47 14.78
N ARG A 39 -20.91 18.94 15.81
CA ARG A 39 -20.72 17.55 16.28
C ARG A 39 -20.87 16.52 15.17
N ALA A 40 -21.84 16.75 14.26
CA ALA A 40 -22.07 15.89 13.11
C ALA A 40 -20.84 15.82 12.18
N LEU A 41 -20.18 16.94 11.89
CA LEU A 41 -19.00 16.99 11.03
C LEU A 41 -17.79 16.27 11.66
N LEU A 42 -17.64 16.39 12.98
CA LEU A 42 -16.59 15.67 13.72
C LEU A 42 -16.79 14.15 13.63
N TYR A 43 -18.00 13.67 13.85
CA TYR A 43 -18.29 12.24 13.74
C TYR A 43 -18.10 11.73 12.33
N THR A 44 -18.60 12.45 11.31
CA THR A 44 -18.50 11.98 9.92
C THR A 44 -17.07 11.99 9.41
N SER A 45 -16.27 13.02 9.73
CA SER A 45 -14.85 13.07 9.36
C SER A 45 -14.02 12.00 10.07
N THR A 46 -14.23 11.78 11.36
CA THR A 46 -13.48 10.77 12.13
C THR A 46 -13.86 9.36 11.69
N ILE A 47 -15.14 9.03 11.65
CA ILE A 47 -15.62 7.69 11.27
C ILE A 47 -15.27 7.41 9.80
N GLY A 48 -15.48 8.38 8.91
CA GLY A 48 -15.10 8.27 7.50
C GLY A 48 -13.60 8.04 7.35
N GLY A 49 -12.76 8.90 7.93
CA GLY A 49 -11.31 8.81 7.85
C GLY A 49 -10.76 7.47 8.34
N VAL A 50 -11.25 6.99 9.50
CA VAL A 50 -10.87 5.69 10.07
C VAL A 50 -11.37 4.52 9.22
N THR A 51 -12.58 4.59 8.68
CA THR A 51 -13.13 3.52 7.82
C THR A 51 -12.31 3.35 6.54
N PHE A 52 -11.98 4.45 5.85
CA PHE A 52 -11.15 4.39 4.66
C PHE A 52 -9.73 3.90 4.96
N LEU A 53 -9.17 4.30 6.09
CA LEU A 53 -7.86 3.82 6.53
C LEU A 53 -7.88 2.31 6.76
N ASN A 54 -8.86 1.79 7.51
CA ASN A 54 -9.00 0.35 7.77
C ASN A 54 -9.27 -0.46 6.50
N CYS A 55 -9.96 0.12 5.51
CA CYS A 55 -10.13 -0.51 4.20
C CYS A 55 -8.81 -0.57 3.40
N ALA A 56 -7.93 0.43 3.55
CA ALA A 56 -6.63 0.45 2.89
C ALA A 56 -5.62 -0.54 3.49
N VAL A 57 -5.70 -0.86 4.78
CA VAL A 57 -4.78 -1.79 5.47
C VAL A 57 -4.69 -3.17 4.80
N PRO A 58 -5.78 -3.95 4.58
CA PRO A 58 -5.67 -5.26 3.96
C PRO A 58 -5.11 -5.19 2.53
N LEU A 59 -5.47 -4.16 1.77
CA LEU A 59 -4.94 -3.93 0.42
C LEU A 59 -3.43 -3.64 0.44
N LEU A 60 -2.93 -2.96 1.49
CA LEU A 60 -1.50 -2.73 1.69
C LEU A 60 -0.73 -4.01 2.01
N TYR A 61 -1.32 -4.90 2.81
CA TYR A 61 -0.73 -6.20 3.11
C TYR A 61 -0.65 -7.06 1.84
N GLU A 62 -1.71 -7.08 1.03
CA GLU A 62 -1.72 -7.78 -0.26
C GLU A 62 -0.65 -7.25 -1.22
N LEU A 63 -0.55 -5.92 -1.36
CA LEU A 63 0.51 -5.28 -2.15
C LEU A 63 1.91 -5.59 -1.59
N GLY A 64 2.06 -5.63 -0.27
CA GLY A 64 3.32 -5.98 0.40
C GLY A 64 3.77 -7.41 0.10
N CYS A 65 2.84 -8.37 0.12
CA CYS A 65 3.10 -9.75 -0.26
C CYS A 65 3.52 -9.88 -1.73
N GLU A 66 2.89 -9.11 -2.62
CA GLU A 66 3.25 -9.09 -4.04
C GLU A 66 4.66 -8.52 -4.27
N LEU A 67 5.05 -7.49 -3.51
CA LEU A 67 6.39 -6.90 -3.56
C LEU A 67 7.48 -7.81 -2.97
N ALA A 68 7.13 -8.69 -2.03
CA ALA A 68 8.08 -9.58 -1.36
C ALA A 68 8.39 -10.86 -2.14
N PHE A 69 7.78 -11.07 -3.31
CA PHE A 69 8.03 -12.25 -4.16
C PHE A 69 9.53 -12.35 -4.53
N PRO A 70 10.18 -13.53 -4.42
CA PRO A 70 9.65 -14.90 -4.30
C PRO A 70 9.49 -15.43 -2.86
N THR A 71 9.48 -14.56 -1.85
CA THR A 71 9.39 -14.98 -0.44
C THR A 71 8.01 -15.51 -0.09
N SER A 72 7.91 -16.37 0.93
CA SER A 72 6.62 -16.87 1.42
C SER A 72 5.73 -15.72 1.91
N GLU A 73 4.45 -15.77 1.51
CA GLU A 73 3.43 -14.78 1.85
C GLU A 73 3.32 -14.57 3.37
N GLY A 74 3.41 -15.67 4.14
CA GLY A 74 3.41 -15.63 5.60
C GLY A 74 4.59 -14.88 6.20
N ALA A 75 5.79 -14.97 5.61
CA ALA A 75 6.96 -14.23 6.08
C ALA A 75 6.85 -12.74 5.77
N ALA A 76 6.37 -12.39 4.56
CA ALA A 76 6.12 -11.01 4.19
C ALA A 76 5.09 -10.36 5.12
N ASN A 77 3.92 -10.99 5.26
CA ASN A 77 2.85 -10.52 6.13
C ASN A 77 3.29 -10.45 7.60
N GLY A 78 4.10 -11.42 8.05
CA GLY A 78 4.71 -11.43 9.38
C GLY A 78 5.61 -10.22 9.62
N VAL A 79 6.49 -9.88 8.67
CA VAL A 79 7.37 -8.70 8.77
C VAL A 79 6.57 -7.40 8.78
N LEU A 80 5.57 -7.26 7.90
CA LEU A 80 4.68 -6.09 7.91
C LEU A 80 3.95 -5.95 9.25
N THR A 81 3.46 -7.05 9.82
CA THR A 81 2.79 -7.06 11.13
C THR A 81 3.74 -6.69 12.27
N LEU A 82 4.97 -7.20 12.24
CA LEU A 82 6.01 -6.84 13.21
C LEU A 82 6.33 -5.33 13.15
N LEU A 83 6.50 -4.78 11.95
CA LEU A 83 6.72 -3.34 11.76
C LEU A 83 5.54 -2.52 12.29
N ASN A 84 4.31 -2.95 12.02
CA ASN A 84 3.11 -2.30 12.55
C ASN A 84 3.07 -2.31 14.09
N ASN A 85 3.40 -3.45 14.70
CA ASN A 85 3.48 -3.57 16.16
C ASN A 85 4.59 -2.71 16.77
N ILE A 86 5.74 -2.60 16.11
CA ILE A 86 6.83 -1.70 16.55
C ILE A 86 6.34 -0.25 16.53
N GLY A 87 5.63 0.17 15.47
CA GLY A 87 4.99 1.50 15.41
C GLY A 87 4.02 1.72 16.56
N GLY A 88 3.18 0.73 16.88
CA GLY A 88 2.28 0.76 18.02
C GLY A 88 3.01 0.89 19.35
N ILE A 89 4.08 0.13 19.57
CA ILE A 89 4.92 0.20 20.78
C ILE A 89 5.53 1.60 20.93
N ILE A 90 6.07 2.17 19.87
CA ILE A 90 6.63 3.53 19.89
C ILE A 90 5.54 4.54 20.26
N PHE A 91 4.35 4.42 19.66
CA PHE A 91 3.22 5.29 19.95
C PHE A 91 2.78 5.20 21.42
N LEU A 92 2.65 3.98 21.96
CA LEU A 92 2.35 3.72 23.37
C LEU A 92 3.46 4.22 24.31
N ALA A 93 4.72 4.11 23.92
CA ALA A 93 5.85 4.59 24.71
C ALA A 93 5.83 6.12 24.84
N VAL A 94 5.46 6.85 23.78
CA VAL A 94 5.30 8.32 23.85
C VAL A 94 4.16 8.71 24.81
N PHE A 95 3.10 7.91 24.87
CA PHE A 95 2.01 8.09 25.84
C PHE A 95 2.40 7.86 27.30
N SER A 96 3.49 7.13 27.54
CA SER A 96 3.98 6.89 28.91
C SER A 96 4.67 8.11 29.52
N PHE A 97 4.92 9.17 28.75
CA PHE A 97 5.47 10.42 29.26
C PHE A 97 4.33 11.34 29.76
N PRO A 98 4.30 11.72 31.05
CA PRO A 98 3.41 12.76 31.53
C PRO A 98 3.78 14.10 30.85
N ASP A 99 2.78 14.95 30.60
CA ASP A 99 2.86 16.28 29.94
C ASP A 99 2.84 16.34 28.41
N VAL A 100 2.72 15.22 27.71
CA VAL A 100 2.53 15.26 26.25
C VAL A 100 1.03 15.44 25.97
N GLY A 101 0.60 16.67 25.60
CA GLY A 101 -0.80 17.03 25.34
C GLY A 101 -1.48 16.23 24.21
N SER A 102 -2.65 16.62 23.71
CA SER A 102 -3.34 15.85 22.65
C SER A 102 -3.03 16.29 21.21
N MET A 103 -2.44 17.47 21.03
CA MET A 103 -2.19 18.04 19.70
C MET A 103 -1.16 17.26 18.88
N TRP A 104 -0.10 16.73 19.51
CA TRP A 104 0.94 15.99 18.79
C TRP A 104 0.39 14.72 18.11
N MET A 105 -0.62 14.07 18.71
CA MET A 105 -1.22 12.86 18.13
C MET A 105 -1.86 13.13 16.78
N ASN A 106 -2.58 14.25 16.65
CA ASN A 106 -3.25 14.63 15.41
C ASN A 106 -2.22 14.95 14.31
N TRP A 107 -1.14 15.65 14.66
CA TRP A 107 -0.04 15.93 13.75
C TRP A 107 0.70 14.66 13.33
N VAL A 108 0.94 13.72 14.25
CA VAL A 108 1.54 12.42 13.93
C VAL A 108 0.62 11.59 13.04
N ALA A 109 -0.70 11.61 13.27
CA ALA A 109 -1.68 10.91 12.44
C ALA A 109 -1.74 11.47 11.02
N ILE A 110 -1.75 12.81 10.86
CA ILE A 110 -1.66 13.43 9.53
C ILE A 110 -0.32 13.07 8.89
N GLY A 111 0.78 13.24 9.63
CA GLY A 111 2.13 12.95 9.15
C GLY A 111 2.29 11.52 8.65
N SER A 112 1.78 10.53 9.40
CA SER A 112 1.89 9.12 9.02
C SER A 112 1.09 8.79 7.75
N VAL A 113 -0.13 9.31 7.60
CA VAL A 113 -0.94 9.11 6.39
C VAL A 113 -0.32 9.85 5.20
N THR A 114 0.10 11.11 5.39
CA THR A 114 0.72 11.91 4.34
C THR A 114 2.06 11.35 3.90
N VAL A 115 2.87 10.74 4.78
CA VAL A 115 4.13 10.06 4.42
C VAL A 115 3.86 8.73 3.71
N SER A 116 2.76 8.04 4.05
CA SER A 116 2.39 6.77 3.40
C SER A 116 2.05 6.95 1.93
N ILE A 117 1.41 8.06 1.54
CA ILE A 117 1.03 8.37 0.14
C ILE A 117 2.24 8.42 -0.82
N PRO A 118 3.27 9.26 -0.61
CA PRO A 118 4.45 9.31 -1.46
C PRO A 118 5.27 8.04 -1.34
N LEU A 119 5.31 7.37 -0.18
CA LEU A 119 6.01 6.10 -0.04
C LEU A 119 5.41 5.05 -1.00
N ILE A 120 4.09 4.90 -1.03
CA ILE A 120 3.38 4.00 -1.95
C ILE A 120 3.51 4.48 -3.40
N ALA A 121 3.49 5.79 -3.65
CA ALA A 121 3.70 6.35 -4.99
C ALA A 121 5.10 6.00 -5.53
N LEU A 122 6.15 6.17 -4.71
CA LEU A 122 7.56 5.94 -5.01
C LEU A 122 7.92 4.46 -5.10
N VAL A 123 7.15 3.57 -4.48
CA VAL A 123 7.22 2.13 -4.76
C VAL A 123 6.87 1.94 -6.24
N LYS A 124 7.91 1.95 -7.08
CA LYS A 124 7.84 1.54 -8.49
C LYS A 124 7.29 0.12 -8.45
N GLY A 125 6.18 -0.12 -9.13
CA GLY A 125 5.58 -1.44 -9.30
C GLY A 125 6.50 -2.35 -10.11
N ARG A 126 7.66 -2.70 -9.54
CA ARG A 126 8.49 -3.82 -10.00
C ARG A 126 7.83 -5.06 -9.47
N PHE A 127 6.73 -5.43 -10.12
CA PHE A 127 6.11 -6.72 -9.95
C PHE A 127 7.13 -7.75 -10.43
N GLN A 128 7.90 -8.35 -9.52
CA GLN A 128 8.92 -9.34 -9.86
C GLN A 128 8.33 -10.53 -10.64
N ARG A 129 7.03 -10.81 -10.45
CA ARG A 129 6.31 -11.82 -11.22
C ARG A 129 6.16 -11.48 -12.70
N LEU A 130 6.01 -10.20 -13.05
CA LEU A 130 5.94 -9.70 -14.44
C LEU A 130 7.27 -9.90 -15.18
N GLU A 131 8.39 -9.55 -14.54
CA GLU A 131 9.71 -9.71 -15.15
C GLU A 131 10.08 -11.19 -15.34
N VAL A 132 9.61 -12.05 -14.42
CA VAL A 132 9.82 -13.50 -14.49
C VAL A 132 8.92 -14.14 -15.56
N ASP A 133 7.62 -13.81 -15.64
CA ASP A 133 6.73 -14.34 -16.67
C ASP A 133 7.09 -13.83 -18.07
N GLU A 134 7.49 -12.56 -18.22
CA GLU A 134 7.96 -12.01 -19.50
C GLU A 134 9.25 -12.70 -19.96
N ARG A 135 10.17 -13.00 -19.03
CA ARG A 135 11.37 -13.78 -19.36
C ARG A 135 11.04 -15.22 -19.73
N ILE A 136 10.15 -15.90 -19.01
CA ILE A 136 9.76 -17.29 -19.32
C ILE A 136 9.03 -17.35 -20.68
N HIS A 137 8.17 -16.39 -21.00
CA HIS A 137 7.46 -16.37 -22.28
C HIS A 137 8.42 -16.16 -23.47
N LYS A 138 9.33 -15.18 -23.39
CA LYS A 138 10.35 -14.95 -24.44
C LYS A 138 11.26 -16.16 -24.66
N VAL A 139 11.65 -16.83 -23.58
CA VAL A 139 12.44 -18.07 -23.67
C VAL A 139 11.64 -19.19 -24.33
N THR A 140 10.35 -19.30 -24.02
CA THR A 140 9.48 -20.33 -24.61
C THR A 140 9.22 -20.07 -26.09
N GLU A 141 8.95 -18.83 -26.51
CA GLU A 141 8.78 -18.46 -27.92
C GLU A 141 10.07 -18.73 -28.73
N GLN A 142 11.23 -18.29 -28.22
CA GLN A 142 12.51 -18.58 -28.88
C GLN A 142 12.80 -20.08 -29.00
N GLN A 143 12.42 -20.90 -28.01
CA GLN A 143 12.59 -22.35 -28.09
C GLN A 143 11.66 -22.99 -29.13
N VAL A 144 10.43 -22.49 -29.27
CA VAL A 144 9.48 -22.99 -30.27
C VAL A 144 9.94 -22.66 -31.69
N ASP A 145 10.40 -21.42 -31.94
CA ASP A 145 10.92 -20.98 -33.24
C ASP A 145 12.14 -21.82 -33.68
N VAL A 146 13.08 -22.07 -32.76
CA VAL A 146 14.28 -22.89 -33.04
C VAL A 146 13.91 -24.33 -33.38
N VAL A 147 12.90 -24.90 -32.73
CA VAL A 147 12.44 -26.27 -33.00
C VAL A 147 11.71 -26.36 -34.35
N GLU A 148 10.95 -25.34 -34.73
CA GLU A 148 10.21 -25.29 -35.99
C GLU A 148 11.14 -25.08 -37.20
N GLU A 149 12.14 -24.21 -37.07
CA GLU A 149 13.19 -24.03 -38.09
C GLU A 149 13.95 -25.34 -38.34
N ASN A 150 14.32 -26.07 -37.28
CA ASN A 150 15.07 -27.32 -37.38
C ASN A 150 14.25 -28.44 -38.06
N LYS A 151 12.93 -28.54 -37.79
CA LYS A 151 12.04 -29.47 -38.50
C LYS A 151 11.91 -29.16 -39.99
N THR A 152 11.91 -27.88 -40.34
CA THR A 152 11.78 -27.42 -41.73
C THR A 152 13.04 -27.75 -42.55
N ILE A 153 14.21 -27.72 -41.91
CA ILE A 153 15.48 -28.12 -42.51
C ILE A 153 15.54 -29.63 -42.74
N GLN A 154 15.09 -30.44 -41.77
CA GLN A 154 15.08 -31.91 -41.89
C GLN A 154 14.12 -32.44 -42.97
N ASN A 155 12.98 -31.79 -43.20
CA ASN A 155 12.02 -32.19 -44.25
C ASN A 155 12.46 -31.83 -45.68
N LYS A 156 13.53 -31.05 -45.85
CA LYS A 156 14.08 -30.68 -47.16
C LYS A 156 15.28 -31.54 -47.58
N GLN A 157 15.78 -32.40 -46.70
CA GLN A 157 16.81 -33.40 -47.01
C GLN A 157 16.17 -34.74 -47.37
#